data_AF-A0AB73H3R9-F1
#
_entry.id   AF-A0AB73H3R9-F1
#
_cell.length_a   1.000
_cell.length_b   1.000
_cell.length_c   1.000
_cell.angle_alpha   90.00
_cell.angle_beta   90.00
_cell.angle_gamma   90.00
#
_symmetry.space_group_name_H-M   'P 1'
#
loop_
_entity.id
_entity.type
_entity.pdbx_description
1 polymer ?
#
loop_
_entity_poly.entity_id
_entity_poly.type
_entity_poly.pdbx_seq_one_letter_code
_entity_poly.pdbx_strand_id
1 'polypeptide(L)'
;MTTFVRAYLRASTDEQDAQRARSGLDQFARDRGVRICNYYAENASGARLDRAELFRLLADSRPHDVLLVEDVDRLSRLGRAEWEKLKTLIRERSVRVVAVNVPTTWQHLAPLQNEFDARMFGAINDMLLDMLAAIARRDYEQRRQRQAQGIAKAKVAGKYRGRQIDRARYGAINRLLASGSSWSVVQKTVGCSRSTISQAVKHAKLSASAPSTELMAAASVAVILWFHVENGSKFTRGKKRVREDIDYLIATSHKSTKLSDTEYRLVIRYADDADLKQQINDLLHEILHLADLRNCVVDDMSVKNEATGSFWDECDGGWK
;
A
#
# COMPACT_ATOMS: atom_id res chain seq x y z
N MET A 1 -33.71 3.58 37.69
CA MET A 1 -33.64 2.77 36.44
C MET A 1 -32.19 2.32 36.26
N THR A 2 -31.94 1.03 36.03
CA THR A 2 -30.59 0.50 35.80
C THR A 2 -30.19 0.73 34.35
N THR A 3 -29.17 1.54 34.11
CA THR A 3 -28.56 1.73 32.78
C THR A 3 -27.65 0.56 32.47
N PHE A 4 -27.86 -0.12 31.34
CA PHE A 4 -26.93 -1.13 30.85
C PHE A 4 -25.99 -0.55 29.79
N VAL A 5 -24.71 -0.92 29.86
CA VAL A 5 -23.70 -0.54 28.87
C VAL A 5 -23.40 -1.75 27.99
N ARG A 6 -23.56 -1.60 26.68
CA ARG A 6 -23.36 -2.65 25.67
C ARG A 6 -22.24 -2.21 24.74
N ALA A 7 -21.21 -3.04 24.61
CA ALA A 7 -20.04 -2.71 23.81
C ALA A 7 -20.15 -3.28 22.39
N TYR A 8 -19.86 -2.46 21.41
CA TYR A 8 -19.83 -2.83 20.00
C TYR A 8 -18.40 -2.77 19.45
N LEU A 9 -17.97 -3.89 18.87
CA LEU A 9 -16.63 -4.14 18.37
C LEU A 9 -16.73 -4.45 16.88
N ARG A 10 -15.98 -3.74 16.03
CA ARG A 10 -15.99 -3.95 14.59
C ARG A 10 -14.58 -3.99 14.00
N ALA A 11 -14.27 -5.05 13.28
CA ALA A 11 -13.10 -5.14 12.41
C ALA A 11 -13.49 -4.89 10.94
N SER A 12 -12.56 -4.36 10.14
CA SER A 12 -12.84 -3.95 8.75
C SER A 12 -12.71 -5.07 7.72
N THR A 13 -11.98 -6.14 8.03
CA THR A 13 -11.78 -7.31 7.17
C THR A 13 -12.00 -8.60 7.93
N ASP A 14 -12.38 -9.66 7.22
CA ASP A 14 -12.64 -10.98 7.82
C ASP A 14 -11.42 -11.59 8.53
N GLU A 15 -10.23 -11.22 8.06
CA GLU A 15 -8.94 -11.66 8.62
C GLU A 15 -8.53 -10.89 9.90
N GLN A 16 -9.21 -9.78 10.21
CA GLN A 16 -8.90 -8.97 11.39
C GLN A 16 -9.68 -9.46 12.61
N ASP A 17 -9.05 -9.39 13.78
CA ASP A 17 -9.71 -9.73 15.04
C ASP A 17 -10.51 -8.53 15.58
N ALA A 18 -11.85 -8.62 15.52
CA ALA A 18 -12.75 -7.64 16.13
C ALA A 18 -12.59 -7.54 17.66
N GLN A 19 -12.12 -8.59 18.34
CA GLN A 19 -11.91 -8.58 19.78
C GLN A 19 -10.74 -7.68 20.22
N ARG A 20 -9.88 -7.23 19.30
CA ARG A 20 -8.74 -6.35 19.61
C ARG A 20 -9.14 -5.16 20.49
N ALA A 21 -10.27 -4.52 20.19
CA ALA A 21 -10.71 -3.31 20.88
C ALA A 21 -11.32 -3.58 22.28
N ARG A 22 -11.56 -4.85 22.63
CA ARG A 22 -12.18 -5.24 23.91
C ARG A 22 -11.40 -4.75 25.12
N SER A 23 -10.08 -4.95 25.12
CA SER A 23 -9.21 -4.53 26.23
C SER A 23 -9.29 -3.03 26.49
N GLY A 24 -9.34 -2.21 25.44
CA GLY A 24 -9.48 -0.75 25.54
C GLY A 24 -10.84 -0.34 26.09
N LEU A 25 -11.92 -1.00 25.66
CA LEU A 25 -13.26 -0.75 26.19
C LEU A 25 -13.39 -1.19 27.66
N ASP A 26 -12.83 -2.34 28.02
CA ASP A 26 -12.78 -2.83 29.40
C ASP A 26 -12.04 -1.83 30.31
N GLN A 27 -10.90 -1.31 29.86
CA GLN A 27 -10.13 -0.30 30.61
C GLN A 27 -10.94 0.99 30.79
N PHE A 28 -11.49 1.52 29.69
CA PHE A 28 -12.31 2.73 29.73
C PHE A 28 -13.52 2.58 30.66
N ALA A 29 -14.17 1.41 30.63
CA ALA A 29 -15.30 1.10 31.48
C ALA A 29 -14.91 1.07 32.97
N ARG A 30 -13.77 0.44 33.30
CA ARG A 30 -13.23 0.40 34.67
C ARG A 30 -12.88 1.80 35.18
N ASP A 31 -12.19 2.60 34.37
CA ASP A 31 -11.79 3.97 34.74
C ASP A 31 -12.99 4.88 35.04
N ARG A 32 -14.18 4.52 34.52
CA ARG A 32 -15.44 5.25 34.72
C ARG A 32 -16.40 4.57 35.67
N GLY A 33 -16.01 3.45 36.29
CA GLY A 33 -16.87 2.70 37.19
C GLY A 33 -18.13 2.15 36.53
N VAL A 34 -18.12 1.96 35.20
CA VAL A 34 -19.25 1.38 34.45
C VAL A 34 -18.96 -0.07 34.12
N ARG A 35 -20.00 -0.92 34.12
CA ARG A 35 -19.87 -2.33 33.80
C ARG A 35 -20.46 -2.60 32.42
N ILE A 36 -19.66 -3.17 31.53
CA ILE A 36 -20.13 -3.65 30.22
C ILE A 36 -20.92 -4.95 30.43
N CYS A 37 -22.15 -4.98 29.98
CA CYS A 37 -23.08 -6.10 30.15
C CYS A 37 -22.88 -7.18 29.08
N ASN A 38 -22.61 -6.77 27.84
CA ASN A 38 -22.39 -7.69 26.73
C ASN A 38 -21.52 -7.06 25.64
N TYR A 39 -20.86 -7.92 24.87
CA TYR A 39 -20.01 -7.57 23.74
C TYR A 39 -20.64 -8.09 22.44
N TYR A 40 -20.71 -7.23 21.44
CA TYR A 40 -21.20 -7.54 20.11
C TYR A 40 -20.05 -7.30 19.13
N ALA A 41 -19.46 -8.39 18.63
CA ALA A 41 -18.27 -8.33 17.79
C ALA A 41 -18.59 -8.82 16.38
N GLU A 42 -18.25 -8.00 15.37
CA GLU A 42 -18.42 -8.38 13.97
C GLU A 42 -17.24 -7.99 13.08
N ASN A 43 -17.03 -8.80 12.05
CA ASN A 43 -16.11 -8.51 10.96
C ASN A 43 -16.95 -8.00 9.79
N ALA A 44 -17.08 -6.68 9.69
CA ALA A 44 -17.92 -6.05 8.69
C ALA A 44 -17.34 -4.73 8.21
N SER A 45 -17.53 -4.46 6.93
CA SER A 45 -17.13 -3.18 6.36
C SER A 45 -17.94 -2.03 6.98
N GLY A 46 -17.25 -1.02 7.48
CA GLY A 46 -17.88 0.22 7.94
C GLY A 46 -18.66 0.97 6.84
N ALA A 47 -18.49 0.60 5.57
CA ALA A 47 -19.14 1.23 4.43
C ALA A 47 -20.52 0.64 4.06
N ARG A 48 -21.00 -0.37 4.79
CA ARG A 48 -22.33 -0.99 4.57
C ARG A 48 -23.11 -1.03 5.87
N LEU A 49 -24.44 -0.91 5.75
CA LEU A 49 -25.35 -1.00 6.89
C LEU A 49 -25.67 -2.44 7.30
N ASP A 50 -25.47 -3.43 6.43
CA ASP A 50 -25.72 -4.84 6.73
C ASP A 50 -24.77 -5.37 7.82
N ARG A 51 -25.24 -5.32 9.07
CA ARG A 51 -24.44 -5.49 10.29
C ARG A 51 -25.25 -6.22 11.35
N ALA A 52 -25.33 -7.54 11.24
CA ALA A 52 -26.20 -8.37 12.05
C ALA A 52 -26.01 -8.16 13.57
N GLU A 53 -24.76 -8.02 14.03
CA GLU A 53 -24.44 -7.85 15.45
C GLU A 53 -24.80 -6.46 15.98
N LEU A 54 -24.62 -5.40 15.18
CA LEU A 54 -25.10 -4.07 15.52
C LEU A 54 -26.63 -4.05 15.66
N PHE A 55 -27.36 -4.67 14.72
CA PHE A 55 -28.81 -4.76 14.79
C PHE A 55 -29.27 -5.60 15.99
N ARG A 56 -28.57 -6.71 16.29
CA ARG A 56 -28.82 -7.52 17.49
C ARG A 56 -28.62 -6.71 18.78
N LEU A 57 -27.56 -5.91 18.85
CA LEU A 57 -27.32 -5.00 19.97
C LEU A 57 -28.48 -4.03 20.15
N LEU A 58 -28.89 -3.35 19.07
CA LEU A 58 -30.01 -2.40 19.11
C LEU A 58 -31.34 -3.08 19.46
N ALA A 59 -31.55 -4.32 19.00
CA ALA A 59 -32.71 -5.12 19.33
C ALA A 59 -32.77 -5.47 20.82
N ASP A 60 -31.64 -5.87 21.41
CA ASP A 60 -31.51 -6.24 22.82
C ASP A 60 -31.52 -5.01 23.77
N SER A 61 -31.29 -3.81 23.23
CA SER A 61 -31.16 -2.58 24.01
C SER A 61 -32.52 -2.06 24.50
N ARG A 62 -32.51 -1.55 25.73
CA ARG A 62 -33.66 -0.89 26.37
C ARG A 62 -33.51 0.64 26.30
N PRO A 63 -34.61 1.40 26.46
CA PRO A 63 -34.52 2.85 26.57
C PRO A 63 -33.50 3.26 27.65
N HIS A 64 -32.65 4.24 27.31
CA HIS A 64 -31.56 4.75 28.14
C HIS A 64 -30.33 3.84 28.28
N ASP A 65 -30.29 2.68 27.63
CA ASP A 65 -29.06 1.89 27.51
C ASP A 65 -27.98 2.66 26.73
N VAL A 66 -26.73 2.30 26.96
CA VAL A 66 -25.57 2.91 26.33
C VAL A 66 -24.93 1.94 25.33
N LEU A 67 -24.81 2.38 24.08
CA LEU A 67 -23.97 1.78 23.05
C LEU A 67 -22.55 2.35 23.18
N LEU A 68 -21.62 1.54 23.66
CA LEU A 68 -20.21 1.89 23.79
C LEU A 68 -19.41 1.41 22.57
N VAL A 69 -18.69 2.33 21.93
CA VAL A 69 -17.82 2.04 20.77
C VAL A 69 -16.41 2.55 21.01
N GLU A 70 -15.41 1.90 20.39
CA GLU A 70 -14.02 2.38 20.40
C GLU A 70 -13.90 3.75 19.72
N ASP A 71 -14.48 3.86 18.53
CA ASP A 71 -14.43 5.05 17.68
C ASP A 71 -15.79 5.24 16.99
N VAL A 72 -16.23 6.49 16.80
CA VAL A 72 -17.43 6.83 16.01
C VAL A 72 -17.32 6.35 14.57
N ASP A 73 -16.11 6.21 14.03
CA ASP A 73 -15.87 5.64 12.71
C ASP A 73 -16.38 4.18 12.57
N ARG A 74 -16.63 3.49 13.69
CA ARG A 74 -17.21 2.15 13.74
C ARG A 74 -18.67 2.17 13.31
N LEU A 75 -19.36 3.31 13.48
CA LEU A 75 -20.75 3.52 13.10
C LEU A 75 -20.89 4.37 11.84
N SER A 76 -20.04 5.39 11.67
CA SER A 76 -20.34 6.55 10.82
C SER A 76 -19.80 6.53 9.38
N ARG A 77 -19.06 5.48 8.97
CA ARG A 77 -18.52 5.32 7.60
C ARG A 77 -19.57 4.97 6.53
N LEU A 78 -20.86 5.06 6.87
CA LEU A 78 -22.00 4.72 6.03
C LEU A 78 -22.28 5.80 4.97
N GLY A 79 -23.01 5.42 3.90
CA GLY A 79 -23.59 6.41 3.01
C GLY A 79 -24.66 7.27 3.72
N ARG A 80 -24.94 8.49 3.23
CA ARG A 80 -25.92 9.41 3.87
C ARG A 80 -27.26 8.73 4.17
N ALA A 81 -27.84 8.02 3.20
CA ALA A 81 -29.12 7.35 3.38
C ALA A 81 -29.09 6.23 4.44
N GLU A 82 -28.00 5.47 4.50
CA GLU A 82 -27.82 4.41 5.49
C GLU A 82 -27.56 4.97 6.89
N TRP A 83 -26.81 6.07 6.97
CA TRP A 83 -26.57 6.80 8.21
C TRP A 83 -27.87 7.35 8.81
N GLU A 84 -28.73 7.97 8.00
CA GLU A 84 -30.04 8.45 8.46
C GLU A 84 -30.92 7.32 9.00
N LYS A 85 -30.87 6.13 8.36
CA LYS A 85 -31.57 4.93 8.85
C LYS A 85 -31.03 4.49 10.20
N LEU A 86 -29.71 4.39 10.36
CA LEU A 86 -29.09 4.00 11.62
C LEU A 86 -29.42 4.98 12.75
N LYS A 87 -29.34 6.29 12.49
CA LYS A 87 -29.74 7.32 13.45
C LYS A 87 -31.20 7.17 13.88
N THR A 88 -32.09 6.96 12.92
CA THR A 88 -33.52 6.78 13.20
C THR A 88 -33.75 5.59 14.12
N LEU A 89 -33.07 4.46 13.87
CA LEU A 89 -33.15 3.27 14.72
C LEU A 89 -32.62 3.50 16.14
N ILE A 90 -31.47 4.16 16.27
CA ILE A 90 -30.89 4.51 17.58
C ILE A 90 -31.84 5.41 18.37
N ARG A 91 -32.46 6.39 17.70
CA ARG A 91 -33.44 7.31 18.29
C ARG A 91 -34.72 6.59 18.71
N GLU A 92 -35.29 5.75 17.86
CA GLU A 92 -36.48 4.95 18.18
C GLU A 92 -36.27 4.06 19.39
N ARG A 93 -35.06 3.52 19.56
CA ARG A 93 -34.70 2.70 20.73
C ARG A 93 -34.26 3.52 21.94
N SER A 94 -34.16 4.85 21.82
CA SER A 94 -33.67 5.75 22.88
C SER A 94 -32.32 5.31 23.47
N VAL A 95 -31.43 4.82 22.61
CA VAL A 95 -30.08 4.35 22.99
C VAL A 95 -29.10 5.52 22.92
N ARG A 96 -28.26 5.66 23.94
CA ARG A 96 -27.21 6.68 24.01
C ARG A 96 -25.93 6.14 23.41
N VAL A 97 -25.26 6.90 22.55
CA VAL A 97 -23.99 6.48 21.93
C VAL A 97 -22.83 7.11 22.68
N VAL A 98 -21.86 6.30 23.11
CA VAL A 98 -20.62 6.73 23.74
C VAL A 98 -19.46 6.19 22.96
N ALA A 99 -18.56 7.09 22.54
CA ALA A 99 -17.34 6.71 21.85
C ALA A 99 -16.12 7.08 22.70
N VAL A 100 -15.18 6.14 22.84
CA VAL A 100 -13.99 6.37 23.65
C VAL A 100 -13.16 7.54 23.11
N ASN A 101 -13.07 7.68 21.80
CA ASN A 101 -12.30 8.76 21.16
C ASN A 101 -12.98 10.15 21.18
N VAL A 102 -14.22 10.27 21.66
CA VAL A 102 -14.95 11.55 21.69
C VAL A 102 -15.35 11.92 23.12
N PRO A 103 -14.51 12.70 23.84
CA PRO A 103 -14.72 13.01 25.26
C PRO A 103 -16.07 13.64 25.60
N THR A 104 -16.64 14.43 24.69
CA THR A 104 -17.95 15.05 24.88
C THR A 104 -19.08 14.03 25.01
N THR A 105 -18.95 12.83 24.43
CA THR A 105 -19.97 11.76 24.55
C THR A 105 -19.98 11.09 25.91
N TRP A 106 -18.91 11.22 26.70
CA TRP A 106 -18.78 10.49 27.96
C TRP A 106 -19.79 10.93 29.02
N GLN A 107 -20.33 12.13 28.91
CA GLN A 107 -21.37 12.65 29.79
C GLN A 107 -22.64 11.77 29.75
N HIS A 108 -22.86 11.01 28.68
CA HIS A 108 -23.97 10.07 28.57
C HIS A 108 -23.82 8.80 29.43
N LEU A 109 -22.67 8.59 30.09
CA LEU A 109 -22.49 7.52 31.07
C LEU A 109 -23.13 7.87 32.43
N ALA A 110 -23.36 9.16 32.71
CA ALA A 110 -24.00 9.58 33.94
C ALA A 110 -25.53 9.34 33.87
N PRO A 111 -26.18 9.05 35.02
CA PRO A 111 -27.63 9.05 35.09
C PRO A 111 -28.16 10.47 34.88
N LEU A 112 -29.12 10.62 33.97
CA LEU A 112 -29.82 11.87 33.70
C LEU A 112 -30.62 12.25 34.95
N GLN A 113 -30.32 13.41 35.55
CA GLN A 113 -31.04 13.86 36.75
C GLN A 113 -32.27 14.70 36.42
N ASN A 114 -32.32 15.38 35.26
CA ASN A 114 -33.45 16.23 34.84
C ASN A 114 -33.92 15.95 33.40
N GLU A 115 -35.21 16.16 33.13
CA GLU A 115 -35.82 15.99 31.80
C GLU A 115 -35.32 17.05 30.79
N PHE A 116 -35.05 18.27 31.26
CA PHE A 116 -34.43 19.32 30.45
C PHE A 116 -33.04 18.91 29.95
N ASP A 117 -32.21 18.38 30.85
CA ASP A 117 -30.88 17.88 30.52
C ASP A 117 -30.98 16.75 29.49
N ALA A 118 -31.93 15.82 29.64
CA ALA A 118 -32.14 14.74 28.69
C ALA A 118 -32.45 15.21 27.26
N ARG A 119 -33.32 16.23 27.12
CA ARG A 119 -33.67 16.80 25.80
C ARG A 119 -32.50 17.58 25.19
N MET A 120 -31.79 18.36 26.00
CA MET A 120 -30.61 19.11 25.54
C MET A 120 -29.49 18.17 25.11
N PHE A 121 -29.17 17.15 25.92
CA PHE A 121 -28.15 16.16 25.60
C PHE A 121 -28.52 15.30 24.39
N GLY A 122 -29.80 14.99 24.19
CA GLY A 122 -30.28 14.33 22.97
C GLY A 122 -29.99 15.16 21.71
N ALA A 123 -30.31 16.45 21.73
CA ALA A 123 -30.07 17.35 20.60
C ALA A 123 -28.57 17.54 20.29
N ILE A 124 -27.74 17.68 21.33
CA ILE A 124 -26.28 17.79 21.18
C ILE A 124 -25.70 16.50 20.59
N ASN A 125 -26.17 15.35 21.04
CA ASN A 125 -25.72 14.05 20.54
C ASN A 125 -26.08 13.87 19.06
N ASP A 126 -27.30 14.23 18.65
CA ASP A 126 -27.71 14.14 17.25
C ASP A 126 -26.82 15.02 16.35
N MET A 127 -26.57 16.27 16.77
CA MET A 127 -25.68 17.18 16.05
C MET A 127 -24.23 16.67 15.99
N LEU A 128 -23.73 16.11 17.09
CA LEU A 128 -22.37 15.56 17.18
C LEU A 128 -22.22 14.34 16.27
N LEU A 129 -23.19 13.42 16.31
CA LEU A 129 -23.21 12.24 15.45
C LEU A 129 -23.23 12.64 13.97
N ASP A 130 -24.00 13.67 13.61
CA ASP A 130 -24.03 14.19 12.24
C ASP A 130 -22.72 14.83 11.79
N MET A 131 -22.10 15.63 12.66
CA MET A 131 -20.79 16.21 12.39
C MET A 131 -19.74 15.11 12.19
N LEU A 132 -19.72 14.09 13.05
CA LEU A 132 -18.74 13.01 12.98
C LEU A 132 -18.98 12.10 11.78
N ALA A 133 -20.22 11.88 11.37
CA ALA A 133 -20.52 11.18 10.12
C ALA A 133 -20.09 11.96 8.89
N ALA A 134 -20.29 13.28 8.87
CA ALA A 134 -19.81 14.13 7.80
C ALA A 134 -18.27 14.10 7.68
N ILE A 135 -17.56 14.20 8.81
CA ILE A 135 -16.09 14.13 8.86
C ILE A 135 -15.60 12.76 8.41
N ALA A 136 -16.13 11.67 8.98
CA ALA A 136 -15.70 10.31 8.66
C ALA A 136 -15.91 9.98 7.17
N ARG A 137 -17.01 10.47 6.59
CA ARG A 137 -17.28 10.33 5.16
C ARG A 137 -16.31 11.14 4.30
N ARG A 138 -16.07 12.41 4.65
CA ARG A 138 -15.10 13.26 3.94
C ARG A 138 -13.70 12.62 3.96
N ASP A 139 -13.28 12.10 5.11
CA ASP A 139 -11.98 11.43 5.24
C ASP A 139 -11.90 10.15 4.41
N TYR A 140 -12.99 9.37 4.37
CA TYR A 140 -13.08 8.18 3.54
C TYR A 140 -12.97 8.52 2.04
N GLU A 141 -13.73 9.50 1.58
CA GLU A 141 -13.71 9.96 0.18
C GLU A 141 -12.34 10.54 -0.18
N GLN A 142 -11.73 11.35 0.69
CA GLN A 142 -10.42 11.94 0.47
C GLN A 142 -9.31 10.87 0.43
N ARG A 143 -9.37 9.84 1.29
CA ARG A 143 -8.44 8.69 1.24
C ARG A 143 -8.55 7.96 -0.10
N ARG A 144 -9.78 7.71 -0.57
CA ARG A 144 -10.02 7.04 -1.86
C ARG A 144 -9.51 7.87 -3.04
N GLN A 145 -9.74 9.19 -3.02
CA GLN A 145 -9.21 10.11 -4.03
C GLN A 145 -7.68 10.11 -4.06
N ARG A 146 -7.04 10.21 -2.89
CA ARG A 146 -5.57 10.15 -2.78
C ARG A 146 -5.01 8.82 -3.27
N GLN A 147 -5.68 7.71 -2.95
CA GLN A 147 -5.30 6.39 -3.46
C GLN A 147 -5.42 6.33 -4.99
N ALA A 148 -6.52 6.84 -5.56
CA ALA A 148 -6.72 6.88 -7.00
C ALA A 148 -5.66 7.73 -7.71
N GLN A 149 -5.31 8.89 -7.16
CA GLN A 149 -4.23 9.75 -7.66
C GLN A 149 -2.87 9.04 -7.58
N GLY A 150 -2.59 8.35 -6.47
CA GLY A 150 -1.37 7.55 -6.30
C GLY A 150 -1.28 6.41 -7.33
N ILE A 151 -2.38 5.69 -7.55
CA ILE A 151 -2.48 4.65 -8.57
C ILE A 151 -2.24 5.25 -9.96
N ALA A 152 -2.87 6.39 -10.29
CA ALA A 152 -2.69 7.05 -11.58
C ALA A 152 -1.22 7.44 -11.82
N LYS A 153 -0.58 8.08 -10.84
CA LYS A 153 0.85 8.42 -10.91
C LYS A 153 1.74 7.20 -11.08
N ALA A 154 1.49 6.13 -10.31
CA ALA A 154 2.27 4.90 -10.41
C ALA A 154 2.01 4.12 -11.71
N LYS A 155 0.82 4.26 -12.33
CA LYS A 155 0.55 3.74 -13.68
C LYS A 155 1.33 4.49 -14.74
N VAL A 156 1.33 5.83 -14.70
CA VAL A 156 2.14 6.66 -15.62
C VAL A 156 3.63 6.34 -15.48
N ALA A 157 4.11 6.18 -14.24
CA ALA A 157 5.49 5.78 -13.97
C ALA A 157 5.79 4.28 -14.23
N GLY A 158 4.89 3.52 -14.85
CA GLY A 158 5.11 2.12 -15.23
C GLY A 158 5.32 1.13 -14.06
N LYS A 159 5.00 1.51 -12.82
CA LYS A 159 5.24 0.67 -11.62
C LYS A 159 4.27 -0.50 -11.51
N TYR A 160 3.08 -0.40 -12.09
CA TYR A 160 2.11 -1.51 -12.12
C TYR A 160 2.47 -2.52 -13.20
N ARG A 161 3.31 -3.50 -12.85
CA ARG A 161 3.72 -4.61 -13.74
C ARG A 161 2.84 -5.87 -13.62
N GLY A 162 1.71 -5.78 -12.90
CA GLY A 162 0.85 -6.92 -12.59
C GLY A 162 1.50 -7.94 -11.65
N ARG A 163 0.85 -9.09 -11.48
CA ARG A 163 1.38 -10.20 -10.67
C ARG A 163 2.64 -10.75 -11.34
N GLN A 164 3.79 -10.59 -10.68
CA GLN A 164 5.04 -11.13 -11.19
C GLN A 164 5.03 -12.66 -11.15
N ILE A 165 5.66 -13.26 -12.15
CA ILE A 165 5.82 -14.70 -12.25
C ILE A 165 6.87 -15.15 -11.25
N ASP A 166 6.51 -16.11 -10.40
CA ASP A 166 7.45 -16.78 -9.52
C ASP A 166 8.31 -17.77 -10.33
N ARG A 167 9.49 -17.29 -10.74
CA ARG A 167 10.44 -18.06 -11.56
C ARG A 167 10.92 -19.32 -10.86
N ALA A 168 11.12 -19.27 -9.53
CA ALA A 168 11.56 -20.42 -8.76
C ALA A 168 10.50 -21.52 -8.76
N ARG A 169 9.23 -21.13 -8.55
CA ARG A 169 8.09 -22.05 -8.62
C ARG A 169 7.92 -22.66 -10.00
N TYR A 170 8.03 -21.86 -11.06
CA TYR A 170 7.93 -22.37 -12.44
C TYR A 170 9.08 -23.32 -12.78
N GLY A 171 10.31 -23.02 -12.31
CA GLY A 171 11.45 -23.91 -12.44
C GLY A 171 11.25 -25.26 -11.74
N ALA A 172 10.69 -25.25 -10.52
CA ALA A 172 10.36 -26.49 -9.79
C ALA A 172 9.32 -27.34 -10.54
N ILE A 173 8.26 -26.71 -11.06
CA ILE A 173 7.22 -27.38 -11.86
C ILE A 173 7.85 -28.02 -13.11
N ASN A 174 8.66 -27.28 -13.87
CA ASN A 174 9.24 -27.76 -15.11
C ASN A 174 10.25 -28.90 -14.89
N ARG A 175 11.04 -28.85 -13.80
CA ARG A 175 11.94 -29.96 -13.42
C ARG A 175 11.18 -31.24 -13.07
N LEU A 176 10.10 -31.14 -12.31
CA LEU A 176 9.27 -32.29 -11.97
C LEU A 176 8.60 -32.89 -13.22
N LEU A 177 8.08 -32.04 -14.12
CA LEU A 177 7.54 -32.51 -15.39
C LEU A 177 8.61 -33.18 -16.27
N ALA A 178 9.83 -32.65 -16.30
CA ALA A 178 10.95 -33.25 -17.04
C ALA A 178 11.38 -34.61 -16.47
N SER A 179 11.22 -34.83 -15.16
CA SER A 179 11.44 -36.13 -14.52
C SER A 179 10.35 -37.18 -14.82
N GLY A 180 9.35 -36.84 -15.64
CA GLY A 180 8.24 -37.74 -15.99
C GLY A 180 7.08 -37.73 -14.98
N SER A 181 7.09 -36.83 -14.00
CA SER A 181 6.00 -36.76 -13.01
C SER A 181 4.68 -36.32 -13.63
N SER A 182 3.59 -36.98 -13.25
CA SER A 182 2.24 -36.60 -13.70
C SER A 182 1.79 -35.27 -13.11
N TRP A 183 0.89 -34.57 -13.80
CA TRP A 183 0.39 -33.26 -13.35
C TRP A 183 -0.21 -33.32 -11.94
N SER A 184 -0.90 -34.40 -11.60
CA SER A 184 -1.50 -34.58 -10.26
C SER A 184 -0.45 -34.68 -9.16
N VAL A 185 0.70 -35.30 -9.43
CA VAL A 185 1.83 -35.38 -8.50
C VAL A 185 2.49 -34.01 -8.33
N VAL A 186 2.66 -33.26 -9.43
CA VAL A 186 3.20 -31.90 -9.38
C VAL A 186 2.29 -30.95 -8.58
N GLN A 187 0.97 -31.05 -8.75
CA GLN A 187 0.01 -30.24 -7.98
C GLN A 187 0.12 -30.48 -6.48
N LYS A 188 0.21 -31.74 -6.04
CA LYS A 188 0.34 -32.10 -4.63
C LYS A 188 1.68 -31.68 -4.05
N THR A 189 2.76 -31.88 -4.79
CA THR A 189 4.15 -31.64 -4.32
C THR A 189 4.48 -30.15 -4.25
N VAL A 190 4.05 -29.36 -5.23
CA VAL A 190 4.33 -27.90 -5.32
C VAL A 190 3.18 -27.05 -4.77
N GLY A 191 2.07 -27.66 -4.38
CA GLY A 191 0.89 -26.97 -3.85
C GLY A 191 0.29 -25.95 -4.83
N CYS A 192 0.22 -26.28 -6.13
CA CYS A 192 -0.23 -25.37 -7.20
C CYS A 192 -1.44 -25.90 -7.98
N SER A 193 -2.21 -25.00 -8.61
CA SER A 193 -3.32 -25.37 -9.48
C SER A 193 -2.84 -25.88 -10.85
N ARG A 194 -3.69 -26.64 -11.56
CA ARG A 194 -3.43 -27.06 -12.96
C ARG A 194 -3.18 -25.87 -13.89
N SER A 195 -3.85 -24.74 -13.63
CA SER A 195 -3.65 -23.50 -14.39
C SER A 195 -2.24 -22.94 -14.22
N THR A 196 -1.66 -22.99 -13.02
CA THR A 196 -0.27 -22.59 -12.78
C THR A 196 0.72 -23.50 -13.52
N ILE A 197 0.46 -24.81 -13.54
CA ILE A 197 1.30 -25.78 -14.29
C ILE A 197 1.25 -25.50 -15.79
N SER A 198 0.05 -25.31 -16.33
CA SER A 198 -0.16 -24.97 -17.74
C SER A 198 0.57 -23.66 -18.13
N GLN A 199 0.48 -22.63 -17.30
CA GLN A 199 1.20 -21.36 -17.50
C GLN A 199 2.72 -21.53 -17.42
N ALA A 200 3.23 -22.36 -16.51
CA ALA A 200 4.66 -22.67 -16.41
C ALA A 200 5.21 -23.38 -17.65
N VAL A 201 4.46 -24.35 -18.19
CA VAL A 201 4.82 -25.05 -19.44
C VAL A 201 4.75 -24.10 -20.64
N LYS A 202 3.70 -23.28 -20.73
CA LYS A 202 3.56 -22.28 -21.79
C LYS A 202 4.72 -21.28 -21.75
N HIS A 203 5.08 -20.81 -20.56
CA HIS A 203 6.22 -19.91 -20.37
C HIS A 203 7.54 -20.58 -20.74
N ALA A 204 7.74 -21.85 -20.41
CA ALA A 204 8.93 -22.62 -20.80
C ALA A 204 9.03 -22.79 -22.33
N LYS A 205 7.90 -23.05 -23.00
CA LYS A 205 7.85 -23.13 -24.47
C LYS A 205 8.12 -21.77 -25.12
N LEU A 206 7.53 -20.69 -24.61
CA LEU A 206 7.80 -19.33 -25.07
C LEU A 206 9.27 -18.93 -24.87
N SER A 207 9.90 -19.34 -23.76
CA SER A 207 11.33 -19.11 -23.55
C SER A 207 12.23 -19.99 -24.44
N ALA A 208 11.71 -21.13 -24.93
CA ALA A 208 12.42 -22.02 -25.85
C ALA A 208 12.17 -21.71 -27.34
N SER A 209 11.05 -21.04 -27.66
CA SER A 209 10.64 -20.65 -29.01
C SER A 209 10.86 -19.16 -29.32
N ALA A 210 11.30 -18.38 -28.33
CA ALA A 210 11.94 -17.10 -28.65
C ALA A 210 13.10 -17.45 -29.59
N PRO A 211 13.22 -16.82 -30.78
CA PRO A 211 14.39 -17.03 -31.58
C PRO A 211 15.57 -16.75 -30.65
N SER A 212 16.46 -17.74 -30.51
CA SER A 212 17.85 -17.42 -30.28
C SER A 212 18.20 -16.51 -31.45
N THR A 213 18.03 -15.20 -31.26
CA THR A 213 18.45 -14.18 -32.19
C THR A 213 19.84 -14.59 -32.57
N GLU A 214 19.99 -14.98 -33.84
CA GLU A 214 21.26 -15.25 -34.45
C GLU A 214 22.22 -14.17 -33.96
N LEU A 215 23.41 -14.57 -33.54
CA LEU A 215 24.53 -13.66 -33.36
C LEU A 215 24.77 -12.94 -34.70
N MET A 216 23.97 -11.92 -35.02
CA MET A 216 24.46 -10.73 -35.69
C MET A 216 25.43 -10.14 -34.68
N ALA A 217 26.69 -10.04 -35.07
CA ALA A 217 27.77 -9.57 -34.22
C ALA A 217 27.39 -8.22 -33.60
N ALA A 218 26.86 -8.24 -32.37
CA ALA A 218 26.56 -7.03 -31.62
C ALA A 218 27.90 -6.34 -31.37
N ALA A 219 28.11 -5.22 -32.04
CA ALA A 219 29.26 -4.39 -31.77
C ALA A 219 29.26 -4.05 -30.26
N SER A 220 30.43 -4.11 -29.65
CA SER A 220 30.59 -3.77 -28.25
C SER A 220 31.58 -2.63 -28.14
N VAL A 221 31.18 -1.57 -27.44
CA VAL A 221 32.05 -0.46 -27.11
C VAL A 221 32.34 -0.47 -25.62
N ALA A 222 33.60 -0.28 -25.28
CA ALA A 222 34.01 -0.07 -23.89
C ALA A 222 34.04 1.45 -23.64
N VAL A 223 33.32 1.88 -22.60
CA VAL A 223 33.19 3.28 -22.25
C VAL A 223 33.58 3.49 -20.79
N ILE A 224 34.14 4.65 -20.50
CA ILE A 224 34.45 5.13 -19.16
C ILE A 224 33.38 6.15 -18.81
N LEU A 225 32.52 5.79 -17.87
CA LEU A 225 31.53 6.68 -17.28
C LEU A 225 32.16 7.33 -16.04
N TRP A 226 32.23 8.65 -16.05
CA TRP A 226 32.63 9.46 -14.92
C TRP A 226 31.43 10.27 -14.42
N PHE A 227 31.21 10.31 -13.11
CA PHE A 227 30.20 11.18 -12.51
C PHE A 227 30.56 11.59 -11.09
N HIS A 228 30.15 12.79 -10.70
CA HIS A 228 30.30 13.30 -9.35
C HIS A 228 28.94 13.61 -8.71
N VAL A 229 28.61 12.89 -7.62
CA VAL A 229 27.38 13.12 -6.84
C VAL A 229 27.67 14.05 -5.67
N GLU A 230 26.86 15.08 -5.45
CA GLU A 230 26.83 15.93 -4.27
C GLU A 230 25.49 15.90 -3.53
N ASN A 231 25.50 16.34 -2.27
CA ASN A 231 24.26 16.52 -1.53
C ASN A 231 23.61 17.84 -2.00
N GLY A 232 22.34 17.80 -2.40
CA GLY A 232 21.63 18.98 -2.90
C GLY A 232 21.37 20.06 -1.84
N SER A 233 21.69 19.79 -0.57
CA SER A 233 21.72 20.79 0.50
C SER A 233 22.66 20.38 1.63
N LYS A 234 23.06 21.35 2.47
CA LYS A 234 23.83 21.10 3.71
C LYS A 234 23.11 20.20 4.72
N PHE A 235 21.80 19.98 4.55
CA PHE A 235 20.98 19.12 5.42
C PHE A 235 20.74 17.73 4.84
N THR A 236 21.07 17.51 3.56
CA THR A 236 20.91 16.21 2.91
C THR A 236 22.10 15.31 3.26
N ARG A 237 21.84 14.06 3.68
CA ARG A 237 22.87 13.04 3.89
C ARG A 237 22.57 11.80 3.04
N GLY A 238 22.56 11.99 1.71
CA GLY A 238 22.18 10.96 0.73
C GLY A 238 23.33 10.41 -0.12
N LYS A 239 24.45 11.15 -0.24
CA LYS A 239 25.59 10.87 -1.13
C LYS A 239 26.03 9.40 -1.18
N LYS A 240 26.26 8.78 -0.01
CA LYS A 240 26.73 7.38 0.09
C LYS A 240 25.71 6.41 -0.50
N ARG A 241 24.44 6.59 -0.16
CA ARG A 241 23.37 5.69 -0.58
C ARG A 241 23.11 5.81 -2.08
N VAL A 242 23.15 7.03 -2.63
CA VAL A 242 23.01 7.26 -4.09
C VAL A 242 24.10 6.52 -4.86
N ARG A 243 25.35 6.55 -4.38
CA ARG A 243 26.43 5.76 -4.99
C ARG A 243 26.21 4.25 -4.91
N GLU A 244 25.74 3.73 -3.78
CA GLU A 244 25.39 2.31 -3.63
C GLU A 244 24.30 1.88 -4.63
N ASP A 245 23.30 2.73 -4.86
CA ASP A 245 22.23 2.46 -5.82
C ASP A 245 22.73 2.52 -7.28
N ILE A 246 23.62 3.47 -7.61
CA ILE A 246 24.25 3.55 -8.94
C ILE A 246 25.20 2.36 -9.17
N ASP A 247 25.97 1.96 -8.16
CA ASP A 247 26.83 0.77 -8.20
C ASP A 247 25.97 -0.48 -8.53
N TYR A 248 24.81 -0.61 -7.88
CA TYR A 248 23.89 -1.72 -8.12
C TYR A 248 23.28 -1.68 -9.53
N LEU A 249 22.87 -0.50 -10.01
CA LEU A 249 22.35 -0.30 -11.36
C LEU A 249 23.37 -0.75 -12.42
N ILE A 250 24.59 -0.23 -12.30
CA ILE A 250 25.69 -0.48 -13.24
C ILE A 250 26.10 -1.96 -13.23
N ALA A 251 26.15 -2.61 -12.06
CA ALA A 251 26.49 -4.03 -11.95
C ALA A 251 25.41 -4.97 -12.50
N THR A 252 24.14 -4.54 -12.48
CA THR A 252 23.01 -5.34 -12.95
C THR A 252 22.82 -5.24 -14.47
N SER A 253 22.99 -4.03 -15.02
CA SER A 253 22.66 -3.75 -16.41
C SER A 253 23.82 -4.02 -17.39
N HIS A 254 25.07 -3.84 -16.96
CA HIS A 254 26.24 -3.94 -17.85
C HIS A 254 27.37 -4.78 -17.25
N LYS A 255 28.24 -5.33 -18.12
CA LYS A 255 29.55 -5.83 -17.67
C LYS A 255 30.41 -4.64 -17.29
N SER A 256 30.50 -4.38 -15.99
CA SER A 256 31.15 -3.20 -15.44
C SER A 256 32.34 -3.54 -14.56
N THR A 257 33.28 -2.60 -14.45
CA THR A 257 34.40 -2.66 -13.51
C THR A 257 34.57 -1.28 -12.91
N LYS A 258 34.50 -1.19 -11.58
CA LYS A 258 34.74 0.06 -10.86
C LYS A 258 36.24 0.37 -10.89
N LEU A 259 36.60 1.49 -11.50
CA LEU A 259 37.99 1.96 -11.59
C LEU A 259 38.34 2.81 -10.37
N SER A 260 37.44 3.73 -10.00
CA SER A 260 37.58 4.60 -8.83
C SER A 260 36.21 4.90 -8.20
N ASP A 261 36.16 5.77 -7.19
CA ASP A 261 34.91 6.18 -6.54
C ASP A 261 33.99 7.02 -7.44
N THR A 262 34.50 7.52 -8.57
CA THR A 262 33.76 8.36 -9.54
C THR A 262 33.84 7.82 -10.96
N GLU A 263 34.57 6.72 -11.22
CA GLU A 263 34.80 6.18 -12.56
C GLU A 263 34.45 4.72 -12.68
N TYR A 264 33.73 4.41 -13.77
CA TYR A 264 33.22 3.09 -14.07
C TYR A 264 33.55 2.74 -15.52
N ARG A 265 34.21 1.60 -15.71
CA ARG A 265 34.36 1.00 -17.03
C ARG A 265 33.13 0.15 -17.33
N LEU A 266 32.49 0.40 -18.46
CA LEU A 266 31.28 -0.28 -18.90
C LEU A 266 31.50 -0.86 -20.28
N VAL A 267 31.04 -2.10 -20.50
CA VAL A 267 30.95 -2.67 -21.85
C VAL A 267 29.50 -2.67 -22.30
N ILE A 268 29.19 -1.80 -23.26
CA ILE A 268 27.85 -1.66 -23.84
C ILE A 268 27.82 -2.44 -25.14
N ARG A 269 26.81 -3.29 -25.31
CA ARG A 269 26.55 -4.05 -26.54
C ARG A 269 25.38 -3.40 -27.25
N TYR A 270 25.55 -3.09 -28.51
CA TYR A 270 24.56 -2.36 -29.30
C TYR A 270 24.37 -2.98 -30.69
N ALA A 271 23.18 -2.82 -31.23
CA ALA A 271 22.81 -3.29 -32.56
C ALA A 271 23.17 -2.27 -33.65
N ASP A 272 22.92 -0.99 -33.38
CA ASP A 272 23.20 0.15 -34.26
C ASP A 272 23.50 1.41 -33.43
N ASP A 273 23.93 2.49 -34.09
CA ASP A 273 24.30 3.74 -33.41
C ASP A 273 23.12 4.40 -32.69
N ALA A 274 21.89 4.14 -33.12
CA ALA A 274 20.68 4.66 -32.47
C ALA A 274 20.39 3.91 -31.16
N ASP A 275 20.58 2.59 -31.14
CA ASP A 275 20.50 1.74 -29.97
C ASP A 275 21.60 2.11 -28.96
N LEU A 276 22.84 2.35 -29.42
CA LEU A 276 23.91 2.83 -28.55
C LEU A 276 23.53 4.17 -27.89
N LYS A 277 23.00 5.11 -28.67
CA LYS A 277 22.54 6.41 -28.17
C LYS A 277 21.41 6.27 -27.16
N GLN A 278 20.44 5.41 -27.42
CA GLN A 278 19.33 5.16 -26.51
C GLN A 278 19.82 4.54 -25.19
N GLN A 279 20.70 3.54 -25.24
CA GLN A 279 21.25 2.89 -24.05
C GLN A 279 22.07 3.85 -23.18
N ILE A 280 22.88 4.71 -23.79
CA ILE A 280 23.65 5.72 -23.06
C ILE A 280 22.69 6.74 -22.41
N ASN A 281 21.73 7.27 -23.16
CA ASN A 281 20.78 8.26 -22.62
C ASN A 281 19.94 7.68 -21.47
N ASP A 282 19.47 6.44 -21.60
CA ASP A 282 18.69 5.77 -20.55
C ASP A 282 19.54 5.59 -19.28
N LEU A 283 20.80 5.20 -19.42
CA LEU A 283 21.74 5.07 -18.30
C LEU A 283 21.95 6.40 -17.58
N LEU A 284 22.20 7.47 -18.33
CA LEU A 284 22.44 8.82 -17.78
C LEU A 284 21.18 9.35 -17.07
N HIS A 285 20.01 9.19 -17.69
CA HIS A 285 18.73 9.57 -17.08
C HIS A 285 18.43 8.80 -15.80
N GLU A 286 18.73 7.51 -15.75
CA GLU A 286 18.49 6.70 -14.56
C GLU A 286 19.43 7.10 -13.41
N ILE A 287 20.69 7.44 -13.70
CA ILE A 287 21.64 7.98 -12.72
C ILE A 287 21.14 9.31 -12.13
N LEU A 288 20.71 10.24 -12.99
CA LEU A 288 20.15 11.52 -12.55
C LEU A 288 18.89 11.32 -11.70
N HIS A 289 18.01 10.40 -12.12
CA HIS A 289 16.80 10.07 -11.36
C HIS A 289 17.11 9.51 -9.97
N LEU A 290 18.13 8.66 -9.84
CA LEU A 290 18.56 8.11 -8.55
C LEU A 290 19.12 9.19 -7.61
N ALA A 291 19.80 10.19 -8.15
CA ALA A 291 20.27 11.34 -7.37
C ALA A 291 19.10 12.20 -6.87
N ASP A 292 18.15 12.53 -7.76
CA ASP A 292 16.96 13.35 -7.44
C ASP A 292 16.09 12.73 -6.35
N LEU A 293 15.86 11.41 -6.41
CA LEU A 293 15.06 10.69 -5.41
C LEU A 293 15.57 10.86 -3.98
N ARG A 294 16.85 11.19 -3.81
CA ARG A 294 17.48 11.41 -2.50
C ARG A 294 17.96 12.84 -2.31
N ASN A 295 17.44 13.77 -3.11
CA ASN A 295 17.76 15.20 -3.02
C ASN A 295 19.28 15.46 -3.13
N CYS A 296 19.95 14.65 -3.95
CA CYS A 296 21.36 14.77 -4.33
C CYS A 296 21.43 15.26 -5.77
N VAL A 297 22.55 15.88 -6.14
CA VAL A 297 22.77 16.43 -7.49
C VAL A 297 23.97 15.71 -8.11
N VAL A 298 23.94 15.49 -9.42
CA VAL A 298 25.12 15.07 -10.19
C VAL A 298 25.63 16.33 -10.88
N ASP A 299 26.72 16.90 -10.38
CA ASP A 299 27.18 18.23 -10.84
C ASP A 299 27.90 18.15 -12.19
N ASP A 300 28.54 17.02 -12.46
CA ASP A 300 29.28 16.77 -13.67
C ASP A 300 29.24 15.25 -13.98
N MET A 301 29.00 14.92 -15.25
CA MET A 301 28.81 13.58 -15.74
C MET A 301 29.30 13.51 -17.19
N SER A 302 30.16 12.55 -17.50
CA SER A 302 30.68 12.36 -18.84
C SER A 302 30.88 10.89 -19.18
N VAL A 303 30.71 10.57 -20.46
CA VAL A 303 30.96 9.24 -21.00
C VAL A 303 32.07 9.35 -22.03
N LYS A 304 33.13 8.58 -21.89
CA LYS A 304 34.29 8.58 -22.78
C LYS A 304 34.47 7.22 -23.43
N ASN A 305 34.70 7.19 -24.73
CA ASN A 305 35.07 5.95 -25.42
C ASN A 305 36.50 5.54 -25.03
N GLU A 306 36.69 4.31 -24.56
CA GLU A 306 37.99 3.81 -24.12
C GLU A 306 38.98 3.68 -25.30
N ALA A 307 38.50 3.32 -26.48
CA ALA A 307 39.34 3.05 -27.65
C ALA A 307 39.72 4.33 -28.41
N THR A 308 38.78 5.26 -28.60
CA THR A 308 39.02 6.49 -29.37
C THR A 308 39.39 7.69 -28.50
N GLY A 309 39.10 7.62 -27.20
CA GLY A 309 39.28 8.75 -26.28
C GLY A 309 38.27 9.88 -26.45
N SER A 310 37.33 9.76 -27.39
CA SER A 310 36.27 10.73 -27.65
C SER A 310 35.25 10.76 -26.51
N PHE A 311 34.70 11.93 -26.24
CA PHE A 311 33.60 12.12 -25.30
C PHE A 311 32.25 11.99 -26.00
N TRP A 312 31.26 11.51 -25.28
CA TRP A 312 29.90 11.44 -25.75
C TRP A 312 29.25 12.82 -25.66
N ASP A 313 28.83 13.37 -26.80
CA ASP A 313 28.03 14.59 -26.82
C ASP A 313 26.55 14.25 -26.63
N GLU A 314 25.97 14.66 -25.51
CA GLU A 314 24.56 14.40 -25.18
C GLU A 314 23.58 15.12 -26.12
N CYS A 315 23.97 16.28 -26.66
CA CYS A 315 23.11 17.12 -27.52
C CYS A 315 23.04 16.57 -28.94
N ASP A 316 24.20 16.20 -29.51
CA ASP A 316 24.27 15.64 -30.87
C ASP A 316 24.06 14.11 -30.89
N GLY A 317 24.35 13.45 -29.76
CA GLY A 317 24.25 12.00 -29.58
C GLY A 317 25.23 11.22 -30.44
N GLY A 318 26.51 11.57 -30.31
CA GLY A 318 27.61 10.92 -30.98
C GLY A 318 28.95 11.18 -30.28
N TRP A 319 29.99 10.48 -30.72
CA TRP A 319 31.35 10.65 -30.20
C TRP A 319 32.02 11.90 -30.79
N LYS A 320 32.56 12.77 -29.93
CA LYS A 320 33.37 13.95 -30.30
C LYS A 320 34.76 13.91 -29.67
#